data_AF-A0A1M3N435-F1
#
_entry.id   AF-A0A1M3N435-F1
#
_cell.length_a   1.000
_cell.length_b   1.000
_cell.length_c   1.000
_cell.angle_alpha   90.00
_cell.angle_beta   90.00
_cell.angle_gamma   90.00
#
_symmetry.space_group_name_H-M   'P 1'
#
loop_
_entity.id
_entity.type
_entity.pdbx_description
1 polymer ?
#
loop_
_entity_poly.entity_id
_entity_poly.type
_entity_poly.pdbx_seq_one_letter_code
_entity_poly.pdbx_strand_id
1 'polypeptide(L)'
;MKSIRQKKVDLRNLKLSPEEGFVLSRVDGTSTVKDLVALTGLDEGRVVDIIARLSDEGAVEVSGGPEAERAAVEVATAPTASEGPGIGDEAIDNEAIDDELRAFLRGDPESPAEELDRNDEPASSGELLADASEETSSADVDVPAANTETANDEPEEDAEETARTEREYRKLYETVYHPMSRDERVKAAGEVSGARLLALCLDPDPQVIHAVFANTHLTLECPRLIATHHRTHIGLEHIAKRSDFLADAIVQRRLLRNPQLPNTILGRMVNPKLMMEVYKIAIDREIPERSRMMTREVLRKKFMLSSSDERAALLFKTEGRCLVLLVNCSLDAHATQILCSKNSYTILFIQNLARWSATPPALLAHLLKMPVVRRNLGLRKMLLKHPNTPSDLRRSGAL
;
A
#
# COMPACT_ATOMS: atom_id res chain seq x y z
N MET A 1 9.33 -6.18 -32.61
CA MET A 1 8.09 -5.55 -32.07
C MET A 1 7.91 -4.22 -32.76
N LYS A 2 6.68 -3.83 -33.11
CA LYS A 2 6.42 -2.52 -33.76
C LYS A 2 6.65 -1.40 -32.74
N SER A 3 7.51 -0.44 -33.08
CA SER A 3 7.79 0.73 -32.23
C SER A 3 6.99 1.94 -32.70
N ILE A 4 6.50 2.74 -31.76
CA ILE A 4 5.60 3.85 -32.04
C ILE A 4 6.32 5.17 -31.74
N ARG A 5 6.31 6.09 -32.72
CA ARG A 5 7.00 7.38 -32.64
C ARG A 5 6.06 8.55 -32.86
N GLN A 6 6.13 9.56 -32.01
CA GLN A 6 5.37 10.79 -32.19
C GLN A 6 6.01 11.66 -33.28
N LYS A 7 5.20 12.18 -34.21
CA LYS A 7 5.64 13.21 -35.17
C LYS A 7 5.45 14.60 -34.57
N LYS A 8 6.32 15.55 -34.94
CA LYS A 8 6.16 16.96 -34.57
C LYS A 8 4.96 17.56 -35.31
N VAL A 9 3.79 17.53 -34.69
CA VAL A 9 2.55 18.13 -35.20
C VAL A 9 2.05 19.16 -34.19
N ASP A 10 1.41 20.23 -34.68
CA ASP A 10 0.77 21.23 -33.82
C ASP A 10 -0.50 20.63 -33.18
N LEU A 11 -0.38 20.28 -31.89
CA LEU A 11 -1.42 19.60 -31.10
C LEU A 11 -2.72 20.41 -30.99
N ARG A 12 -2.70 21.71 -31.26
CA ARG A 12 -3.89 22.58 -31.18
C ARG A 12 -4.83 22.43 -32.38
N ASN A 13 -4.35 21.88 -33.49
CA ASN A 13 -5.13 21.72 -34.72
C ASN A 13 -5.67 20.29 -34.91
N LEU A 14 -5.28 19.35 -34.05
CA LEU A 14 -5.75 17.96 -34.08
C LEU A 14 -7.05 17.83 -33.27
N LYS A 15 -8.06 17.14 -33.81
CA LYS A 15 -9.35 16.91 -33.14
C LYS A 15 -9.27 15.66 -32.27
N LEU A 16 -8.42 15.71 -31.26
CA LEU A 16 -8.21 14.57 -30.35
C LEU A 16 -9.30 14.50 -29.30
N SER A 17 -9.83 13.29 -29.09
CA SER A 17 -10.56 12.96 -27.88
C SER A 17 -9.63 12.95 -26.65
N PRO A 18 -10.16 13.04 -25.42
CA PRO A 18 -9.35 12.95 -24.20
C PRO A 18 -8.50 11.66 -24.12
N GLU A 19 -9.05 10.54 -24.61
CA GLU A 19 -8.35 9.25 -24.66
C GLU A 19 -7.18 9.27 -25.65
N GLU A 20 -7.40 9.80 -26.86
CA GLU A 20 -6.35 9.91 -27.88
C GLU A 20 -5.22 10.84 -27.44
N GLY A 21 -5.57 11.98 -26.84
CA GLY A 21 -4.58 12.90 -26.26
C GLY A 21 -3.78 12.27 -25.12
N PHE A 22 -4.44 11.44 -24.30
CA PHE A 22 -3.79 10.72 -23.22
C PHE A 22 -2.82 9.65 -23.74
N VAL A 23 -3.24 8.81 -24.71
CA VAL A 23 -2.36 7.81 -25.35
C VAL A 23 -1.18 8.51 -26.03
N LEU A 24 -1.43 9.58 -26.77
CA LEU A 24 -0.40 10.36 -27.45
C LEU A 24 0.63 10.94 -26.48
N SER A 25 0.22 11.40 -25.30
CA SER A 25 1.12 11.91 -24.25
C SER A 25 2.09 10.87 -23.69
N ARG A 26 1.82 9.58 -23.92
CA ARG A 26 2.65 8.46 -23.45
C ARG A 26 3.55 7.87 -24.52
N VAL A 27 3.46 8.33 -25.77
CA VAL A 27 4.33 7.87 -26.87
C VAL A 27 5.69 8.57 -26.77
N ASP A 28 6.70 7.85 -26.28
CA ASP A 28 8.07 8.37 -26.08
C ASP A 28 9.05 8.09 -27.22
N GLY A 29 8.59 7.43 -28.29
CA GLY A 29 9.41 7.09 -29.47
C GLY A 29 9.99 5.68 -29.47
N THR A 30 9.94 4.98 -28.33
CA THR A 30 10.34 3.58 -28.20
C THR A 30 9.21 2.68 -27.70
N SER A 31 8.10 3.28 -27.26
CA SER A 31 6.91 2.60 -26.77
C SER A 31 6.37 1.57 -27.77
N THR A 32 6.12 0.36 -27.30
CA THR A 32 5.36 -0.66 -28.02
C THR A 32 3.87 -0.60 -27.65
N VAL A 33 3.00 -1.26 -28.43
CA VAL A 33 1.56 -1.38 -28.11
C VAL A 33 1.36 -1.94 -26.70
N LYS A 34 2.16 -2.96 -26.32
CA LYS A 34 2.09 -3.57 -24.99
C LYS A 34 2.47 -2.60 -23.88
N ASP A 35 3.46 -1.74 -24.13
CA ASP A 35 3.86 -0.71 -23.17
C ASP A 35 2.76 0.35 -23.02
N LEU A 36 2.12 0.74 -24.12
CA LEU A 36 1.00 1.69 -24.08
C LEU A 36 -0.23 1.11 -23.37
N VAL A 37 -0.54 -0.17 -23.57
CA VAL A 37 -1.58 -0.88 -22.82
C VAL A 37 -1.26 -0.87 -21.32
N ALA A 38 -0.02 -1.21 -20.95
CA ALA A 38 0.40 -1.22 -19.56
C ALA A 38 0.41 0.18 -18.91
N LEU A 39 0.72 1.24 -19.68
CA LEU A 39 0.79 2.62 -19.18
C LEU A 39 -0.56 3.32 -19.13
N THR A 40 -1.49 2.96 -20.01
CA THR A 40 -2.79 3.64 -20.13
C THR A 40 -3.91 2.89 -19.43
N GLY A 41 -3.76 1.59 -19.19
CA GLY A 41 -4.81 0.73 -18.62
C GLY A 41 -5.97 0.45 -19.57
N LEU A 42 -5.87 0.88 -20.83
CA LEU A 42 -6.86 0.60 -21.88
C LEU A 42 -6.67 -0.80 -22.45
N ASP A 43 -7.73 -1.38 -22.99
CA ASP A 43 -7.64 -2.67 -23.66
C ASP A 43 -6.77 -2.59 -24.92
N GLU A 44 -6.11 -3.71 -25.26
CA GLU A 44 -5.18 -3.76 -26.39
C GLU A 44 -5.85 -3.41 -27.73
N GLY A 45 -7.12 -3.81 -27.92
CA GLY A 45 -7.89 -3.47 -29.11
C GLY A 45 -8.10 -1.95 -29.24
N ARG A 46 -8.50 -1.31 -28.15
CA ARG A 46 -8.74 0.13 -28.09
C ARG A 46 -7.46 0.95 -28.28
N VAL A 47 -6.35 0.51 -27.69
CA VAL A 47 -5.04 1.16 -27.90
C VAL A 47 -4.63 1.06 -29.38
N VAL A 48 -4.85 -0.09 -30.02
CA VAL A 48 -4.59 -0.27 -31.46
C VAL A 48 -5.47 0.66 -32.31
N ASP A 49 -6.76 0.78 -32.00
CA ASP A 49 -7.68 1.67 -32.71
C ASP A 49 -7.31 3.16 -32.56
N ILE A 50 -6.87 3.56 -31.36
CA ILE A 50 -6.41 4.92 -31.08
C ILE A 50 -5.11 5.21 -31.83
N ILE A 51 -4.15 4.27 -31.85
CA ILE A 51 -2.90 4.42 -32.60
C ILE A 51 -3.18 4.51 -34.10
N ALA A 52 -4.13 3.72 -34.63
CA ALA A 52 -4.53 3.79 -36.03
C ALA A 52 -5.07 5.19 -36.39
N ARG A 53 -6.00 5.72 -35.59
CA ARG A 53 -6.53 7.09 -35.78
C ARG A 53 -5.45 8.18 -35.66
N LEU A 54 -4.58 8.08 -34.66
CA LEU A 54 -3.45 9.00 -34.50
C LEU A 54 -2.45 8.91 -35.66
N SER A 55 -2.34 7.76 -36.30
CA SER A 55 -1.51 7.58 -37.50
C SER A 55 -2.15 8.23 -38.73
N ASP A 56 -3.47 8.08 -38.90
CA ASP A 56 -4.24 8.70 -39.99
C ASP A 56 -4.22 10.24 -39.88
N GLU A 57 -4.27 10.78 -38.67
CA GLU A 57 -4.11 12.22 -38.41
C GLU A 57 -2.65 12.71 -38.51
N GLY A 58 -1.70 11.80 -38.75
CA GLY A 58 -0.28 12.12 -38.92
C GLY A 58 0.45 12.45 -37.61
N ALA A 59 -0.17 12.25 -36.45
CA ALA A 59 0.42 12.50 -35.15
C ALA A 59 1.46 11.44 -34.74
N VAL A 60 1.34 10.22 -35.27
CA VAL A 60 2.15 9.07 -34.88
C VAL A 60 2.62 8.25 -36.10
N GLU A 61 3.85 7.74 -36.02
CA GLU A 61 4.45 6.81 -36.97
C GLU A 61 4.65 5.44 -36.31
N VAL A 62 4.11 4.39 -36.90
CA VAL A 62 4.31 3.01 -36.43
C VAL A 62 5.41 2.36 -37.27
N SER A 63 6.62 2.31 -36.73
CA SER A 63 7.74 1.63 -37.39
C SER A 63 7.57 0.13 -37.25
N GLY A 64 7.25 -0.57 -38.34
CA GLY A 64 7.16 -2.03 -38.36
C GLY A 64 6.18 -2.68 -39.35
N GLY A 65 5.99 -2.07 -40.52
CA GLY A 65 5.46 -2.73 -41.73
C GLY A 65 4.52 -1.83 -42.54
N PRO A 66 4.23 -2.12 -43.83
CA PRO A 66 4.94 -2.85 -44.87
C PRO A 66 5.11 -1.92 -46.08
N GLU A 67 5.84 -0.81 -45.97
CA GLU A 67 6.13 0.05 -47.14
C GLU A 67 7.29 -0.51 -47.99
N ALA A 68 8.00 -1.51 -47.46
CA ALA A 68 9.01 -2.30 -48.19
C ALA A 68 8.46 -3.63 -48.77
N GLU A 69 7.20 -3.99 -48.53
CA GLU A 69 6.64 -5.30 -48.94
C GLU A 69 5.17 -5.26 -49.40
N ARG A 70 4.63 -4.07 -49.69
CA ARG A 70 3.32 -3.89 -50.37
C ARG A 70 3.39 -4.01 -51.90
N ALA A 71 4.42 -4.68 -52.42
CA ALA A 71 4.47 -5.13 -53.81
C ALA A 71 3.86 -6.53 -54.02
N ALA A 72 3.41 -7.22 -52.96
CA ALA A 72 2.86 -8.56 -53.13
C ALA A 72 1.73 -8.86 -52.13
N VAL A 73 0.61 -9.33 -52.70
CA VAL A 73 -0.44 -10.13 -52.05
C VAL A 73 -1.57 -9.35 -51.36
N GLU A 74 -2.41 -8.86 -52.24
CA GLU A 74 -3.87 -8.87 -52.16
C GLU A 74 -4.46 -10.26 -51.77
N VAL A 75 -5.69 -10.25 -51.22
CA VAL A 75 -6.69 -11.36 -51.07
C VAL A 75 -6.77 -12.11 -49.71
N ALA A 76 -7.87 -11.88 -48.96
CA ALA A 76 -8.80 -12.89 -48.38
C ALA A 76 -9.43 -12.55 -46.99
N THR A 77 -10.71 -12.14 -47.02
CA THR A 77 -11.88 -12.59 -46.22
C THR A 77 -11.93 -12.55 -44.66
N ALA A 78 -13.03 -11.97 -44.15
CA ALA A 78 -13.57 -11.96 -42.77
C ALA A 78 -14.32 -13.28 -42.40
N PRO A 79 -15.20 -13.41 -41.35
CA PRO A 79 -15.35 -12.77 -40.00
C PRO A 79 -15.59 -13.80 -38.84
N THR A 80 -15.73 -13.39 -37.55
CA THR A 80 -16.85 -13.70 -36.58
C THR A 80 -16.52 -13.53 -35.07
N ALA A 81 -17.60 -13.31 -34.28
CA ALA A 81 -17.80 -12.80 -32.92
C ALA A 81 -17.38 -13.68 -31.70
N SER A 82 -17.27 -13.06 -30.51
CA SER A 82 -18.09 -13.44 -29.31
C SER A 82 -17.94 -12.44 -28.15
N GLU A 83 -19.09 -12.02 -27.60
CA GLU A 83 -19.26 -11.21 -26.39
C GLU A 83 -18.97 -12.01 -25.09
N GLY A 84 -18.49 -11.34 -24.05
CA GLY A 84 -18.37 -11.87 -22.68
C GLY A 84 -18.55 -10.75 -21.64
N PRO A 85 -19.18 -11.01 -20.48
CA PRO A 85 -19.87 -10.00 -19.68
C PRO A 85 -18.95 -9.24 -18.71
N GLY A 86 -19.23 -7.95 -18.57
CA GLY A 86 -18.54 -7.03 -17.66
C GLY A 86 -18.77 -7.33 -16.19
N ILE A 87 -17.70 -7.27 -15.41
CA ILE A 87 -17.72 -7.21 -13.95
C ILE A 87 -17.76 -5.73 -13.59
N GLY A 88 -18.81 -5.34 -12.85
CA GLY A 88 -19.07 -3.96 -12.45
C GLY A 88 -17.97 -3.40 -11.54
N ASP A 89 -17.61 -2.16 -11.83
CA ASP A 89 -16.68 -1.33 -11.06
C ASP A 89 -17.46 -0.75 -9.86
N GLU A 90 -17.47 -1.46 -8.74
CA GLU A 90 -17.95 -0.90 -7.47
C GLU A 90 -16.83 -0.08 -6.84
N ALA A 91 -17.04 1.24 -6.76
CA ALA A 91 -16.17 2.16 -6.04
C ALA A 91 -16.07 1.72 -4.58
N ILE A 92 -14.90 1.25 -4.19
CA ILE A 92 -14.61 0.80 -2.82
C ILE A 92 -14.60 2.03 -1.90
N ASP A 93 -15.51 2.06 -0.92
CA ASP A 93 -15.56 3.09 0.12
C ASP A 93 -14.36 2.93 1.07
N ASN A 94 -13.37 3.81 0.91
CA ASN A 94 -12.14 3.77 1.69
C ASN A 94 -12.33 4.22 3.15
N GLU A 95 -13.38 4.99 3.44
CA GLU A 95 -13.68 5.40 4.81
C GLU A 95 -14.21 4.20 5.62
N ALA A 96 -15.03 3.37 4.98
CA ALA A 96 -15.48 2.10 5.55
C ALA A 96 -14.32 1.13 5.83
N ILE A 97 -13.32 1.04 4.93
CA ILE A 97 -12.12 0.22 5.17
C ILE A 97 -11.32 0.72 6.38
N ASP A 98 -11.23 2.02 6.57
CA ASP A 98 -10.51 2.61 7.71
C ASP A 98 -11.25 2.36 9.03
N ASP A 99 -12.57 2.48 9.05
CA ASP A 99 -13.38 2.15 10.23
C ASP A 99 -13.39 0.64 10.52
N GLU A 100 -13.46 -0.19 9.49
CA GLU A 100 -13.32 -1.64 9.62
C GLU A 100 -11.92 -1.99 10.14
N LEU A 101 -10.85 -1.43 9.57
CA LEU A 101 -9.48 -1.59 10.06
C LEU A 101 -9.35 -1.10 11.52
N ARG A 102 -10.03 -0.02 11.92
CA ARG A 102 -10.04 0.47 13.32
C ARG A 102 -10.70 -0.54 14.26
N ALA A 103 -11.87 -1.07 13.91
CA ALA A 103 -12.56 -2.08 14.71
C ALA A 103 -11.75 -3.38 14.74
N PHE A 104 -11.20 -3.76 13.59
CA PHE A 104 -10.41 -4.97 13.40
C PHE A 104 -9.10 -4.95 14.20
N LEU A 105 -8.37 -3.83 14.21
CA LEU A 105 -7.13 -3.69 14.98
C LEU A 105 -7.37 -3.55 16.50
N ARG A 106 -8.53 -3.05 16.93
CA ARG A 106 -8.88 -3.00 18.37
C ARG A 106 -9.25 -4.36 18.95
N GLY A 107 -9.56 -5.35 18.11
CA GLY A 107 -9.96 -6.68 18.56
C GLY A 107 -11.33 -6.70 19.24
N ASP A 108 -12.15 -5.66 19.07
CA ASP A 108 -13.49 -5.60 19.65
C ASP A 108 -14.38 -6.62 18.92
N PRO A 109 -14.90 -7.65 19.62
CA PRO A 109 -15.92 -8.50 19.05
C PRO A 109 -17.20 -7.66 19.00
N GLU A 110 -17.66 -7.29 17.81
CA GLU A 110 -19.02 -6.78 17.63
C GLU A 110 -20.00 -7.77 18.29
N SER A 111 -20.64 -7.33 19.37
CA SER A 111 -21.78 -8.00 19.97
C SER A 111 -23.03 -7.60 19.19
N PRO A 112 -23.71 -8.58 18.58
CA PRO A 112 -25.16 -8.58 18.60
C PRO A 112 -25.62 -9.91 19.16
N ALA A 113 -25.57 -10.04 20.49
CA ALA A 113 -26.18 -11.15 21.20
C ALA A 113 -26.64 -10.71 22.61
N GLU A 114 -27.55 -9.75 22.67
CA GLU A 114 -28.42 -9.57 23.85
C GLU A 114 -29.87 -9.47 23.39
N GLU A 115 -30.48 -10.64 23.23
CA GLU A 115 -31.89 -10.89 23.52
C GLU A 115 -32.06 -12.41 23.34
N LEU A 116 -32.06 -13.16 24.43
CA LEU A 116 -32.78 -14.43 24.57
C LEU A 116 -32.70 -14.90 26.03
N ASP A 117 -33.87 -14.83 26.67
CA ASP A 117 -34.36 -15.62 27.79
C ASP A 117 -33.43 -15.94 28.97
N ARG A 118 -33.62 -15.19 30.07
CA ARG A 118 -33.38 -15.68 31.42
C ARG A 118 -34.73 -15.87 32.10
N ASN A 119 -35.23 -17.10 32.08
CA ASN A 119 -36.10 -17.66 33.11
C ASN A 119 -35.95 -19.19 33.04
N ASP A 120 -35.15 -19.74 33.96
CA ASP A 120 -35.50 -20.94 34.74
C ASP A 120 -34.30 -21.32 35.62
N GLU A 121 -34.43 -21.02 36.91
CA GLU A 121 -33.81 -21.82 37.98
C GLU A 121 -34.57 -23.16 38.10
N PRO A 122 -33.89 -24.25 38.50
CA PRO A 122 -33.94 -24.56 39.92
C PRO A 122 -32.62 -25.02 40.53
N ALA A 123 -32.53 -24.73 41.82
CA ALA A 123 -31.48 -25.12 42.75
C ALA A 123 -31.37 -26.64 43.01
N SER A 124 -30.19 -27.03 43.49
CA SER A 124 -29.96 -27.83 44.71
C SER A 124 -29.13 -29.12 44.56
N SER A 125 -28.29 -29.32 45.58
CA SER A 125 -27.47 -30.47 45.99
C SER A 125 -26.24 -30.78 45.12
N GLY A 126 -25.03 -31.01 45.63
CA GLY A 126 -24.55 -31.30 46.99
C GLY A 126 -23.34 -32.27 46.88
N GLU A 127 -22.45 -32.25 47.87
CA GLU A 127 -21.33 -33.21 48.11
C GLU A 127 -20.04 -33.03 47.28
N LEU A 128 -18.96 -32.53 47.89
CA LEU A 128 -17.92 -33.23 48.67
C LEU A 128 -17.01 -34.14 47.84
N LEU A 129 -15.73 -33.78 47.71
CA LEU A 129 -14.60 -34.61 48.16
C LEU A 129 -13.26 -33.87 47.99
N ALA A 130 -12.40 -34.15 48.96
CA ALA A 130 -11.06 -33.64 49.11
C ALA A 130 -10.02 -34.53 48.39
N ASP A 131 -8.83 -33.94 48.26
CA ASP A 131 -7.51 -34.57 48.31
C ASP A 131 -6.91 -35.15 47.02
N ALA A 132 -5.78 -34.58 46.61
CA ALA A 132 -4.54 -35.29 46.29
C ALA A 132 -3.55 -34.32 45.61
N SER A 133 -2.50 -34.00 46.35
CA SER A 133 -1.24 -33.48 45.85
C SER A 133 -0.51 -34.50 44.96
N GLU A 134 -0.05 -34.10 43.79
CA GLU A 134 1.12 -34.70 43.14
C GLU A 134 2.05 -33.61 42.60
N GLU A 135 3.24 -33.57 43.21
CA GLU A 135 4.42 -32.91 42.68
C GLU A 135 4.87 -33.61 41.39
N THR A 136 5.10 -32.85 40.32
CA THR A 136 6.13 -33.23 39.34
C THR A 136 6.92 -32.00 38.90
N SER A 137 8.21 -32.11 39.23
CA SER A 137 9.34 -31.31 38.80
C SER A 137 9.67 -31.55 37.32
N SER A 138 10.52 -30.68 36.76
CA SER A 138 11.17 -30.69 35.43
C SER A 138 10.40 -29.92 34.34
N ALA A 139 11.00 -29.11 33.48
CA ALA A 139 12.39 -28.79 33.21
C ALA A 139 12.46 -27.43 32.50
N ASP A 140 13.61 -26.78 32.60
CA ASP A 140 14.04 -25.65 31.79
C ASP A 140 13.65 -25.80 30.31
N VAL A 141 12.81 -24.91 29.82
CA VAL A 141 12.70 -24.62 28.38
C VAL A 141 13.24 -23.21 28.17
N ASP A 142 14.49 -23.20 27.73
CA ASP A 142 15.20 -22.07 27.18
C ASP A 142 14.40 -21.52 25.99
N VAL A 143 13.64 -20.45 26.23
CA VAL A 143 12.95 -19.68 25.18
C VAL A 143 13.98 -18.68 24.65
N PRO A 144 14.50 -18.84 23.41
CA PRO A 144 15.34 -17.81 22.85
C PRO A 144 14.49 -16.56 22.68
N ALA A 145 14.88 -15.51 23.41
CA ALA A 145 14.31 -14.18 23.35
C ALA A 145 14.09 -13.78 21.89
N ALA A 146 12.81 -13.71 21.50
CA ALA A 146 12.42 -13.04 20.29
C ALA A 146 12.88 -11.59 20.41
N ASN A 147 13.81 -11.20 19.54
CA ASN A 147 14.19 -9.82 19.27
C ASN A 147 12.93 -8.95 19.28
N THR A 148 12.76 -8.22 20.37
CA THR A 148 11.82 -7.14 20.48
C THR A 148 12.42 -6.04 19.61
N GLU A 149 11.98 -5.99 18.35
CA GLU A 149 12.18 -4.81 17.51
C GLU A 149 11.74 -3.61 18.35
N THR A 150 12.72 -2.75 18.63
CA THR A 150 12.64 -1.52 19.39
C THR A 150 11.38 -0.74 19.04
N ALA A 151 10.38 -0.88 19.91
CA ALA A 151 9.26 0.02 19.97
C ALA A 151 9.79 1.37 20.47
N ASN A 152 9.94 2.31 19.55
CA ASN A 152 9.47 3.70 19.63
C ASN A 152 9.57 4.51 20.95
N ASP A 153 10.54 4.25 21.83
CA ASP A 153 10.91 5.17 22.91
C ASP A 153 12.13 6.01 22.49
N GLU A 154 11.89 7.06 21.69
CA GLU A 154 12.78 8.22 21.72
C GLU A 154 12.53 8.93 23.07
N PRO A 155 13.56 9.16 23.92
CA PRO A 155 13.33 9.77 25.22
C PRO A 155 12.70 11.16 25.05
N GLU A 156 11.60 11.43 25.75
CA GLU A 156 10.77 12.65 25.59
C GLU A 156 11.57 13.96 25.68
N GLU A 157 12.70 13.95 26.41
CA GLU A 157 13.63 15.08 26.55
C GLU A 157 14.28 15.48 25.20
N ASP A 158 14.63 14.52 24.35
CA ASP A 158 15.28 14.77 23.04
C ASP A 158 14.29 15.40 22.04
N ALA A 159 13.01 15.04 22.14
CA ALA A 159 11.94 15.58 21.29
C ALA A 159 11.63 17.05 21.62
N GLU A 160 11.63 17.40 22.91
CA GLU A 160 11.44 18.79 23.34
C GLU A 160 12.59 19.70 22.92
N GLU A 161 13.83 19.26 23.05
CA GLU A 161 15.01 20.03 22.66
C GLU A 161 15.03 20.29 21.14
N THR A 162 14.70 19.25 20.36
CA THR A 162 14.55 19.37 18.90
C THR A 162 13.47 20.40 18.54
N ALA A 163 12.31 20.34 19.21
CA ALA A 163 11.21 21.28 18.97
C ALA A 163 11.57 22.73 19.36
N ARG A 164 12.35 22.94 20.42
CA ARG A 164 12.85 24.27 20.80
C ARG A 164 13.78 24.82 19.73
N THR A 165 14.72 23.99 19.28
CA THR A 165 15.69 24.34 18.23
C THR A 165 14.99 24.70 16.91
N GLU A 166 13.97 23.94 16.51
CA GLU A 166 13.17 24.25 15.32
C GLU A 166 12.40 25.59 15.44
N ARG A 167 11.91 25.94 16.64
CA ARG A 167 11.28 27.25 16.89
C ARG A 167 12.28 28.39 16.73
N GLU A 168 13.53 28.19 17.11
CA GLU A 168 14.59 29.18 16.91
C GLU A 168 14.89 29.39 15.43
N TYR A 169 14.97 28.31 14.64
CA TYR A 169 15.14 28.41 13.18
C TYR A 169 13.98 29.15 12.53
N ARG A 170 12.74 28.88 12.95
CA ARG A 170 11.56 29.58 12.46
C ARG A 170 11.60 31.07 12.81
N LYS A 171 11.96 31.41 14.05
CA LYS A 171 12.13 32.81 14.46
C LYS A 171 13.19 33.53 13.62
N LEU A 172 14.32 32.87 13.37
CA LEU A 172 15.38 33.42 12.52
C LEU A 172 14.92 33.62 11.08
N TYR A 173 14.18 32.67 10.53
CA TYR A 173 13.58 32.77 9.19
C TYR A 173 12.66 33.99 9.09
N GLU A 174 11.67 34.10 9.98
CA GLU A 174 10.66 35.16 9.92
C GLU A 174 11.24 36.56 10.12
N THR A 175 12.27 36.69 10.95
CA THR A 175 12.87 38.01 11.27
C THR A 175 13.91 38.45 10.26
N VAL A 176 14.71 37.52 9.73
CA VAL A 176 15.85 37.86 8.86
C VAL A 176 15.53 37.59 7.40
N TYR A 177 15.04 36.40 7.06
CA TYR A 177 14.96 35.95 5.68
C TYR A 177 13.61 36.24 5.04
N HIS A 178 12.50 36.08 5.75
CA HIS A 178 11.16 36.33 5.20
C HIS A 178 10.98 37.74 4.59
N PRO A 179 11.54 38.83 5.16
CA PRO A 179 11.45 40.17 4.56
C PRO A 179 12.32 40.39 3.32
N MET A 180 13.32 39.52 3.08
CA MET A 180 14.22 39.64 1.92
C MET A 180 13.50 39.26 0.63
N SER A 181 13.96 39.81 -0.49
CA SER A 181 13.49 39.38 -1.80
C SER A 181 13.90 37.93 -2.10
N ARG A 182 13.18 37.27 -3.00
CA ARG A 182 13.50 35.88 -3.39
C ARG A 182 14.95 35.72 -3.80
N ASP A 183 15.46 36.61 -4.64
CA ASP A 183 16.80 36.49 -5.22
C ASP A 183 17.89 36.67 -4.14
N GLU A 184 17.64 37.54 -3.14
CA GLU A 184 18.51 37.68 -1.96
C GLU A 184 18.51 36.41 -1.10
N ARG A 185 17.36 35.77 -0.91
CA ARG A 185 17.27 34.50 -0.16
C ARG A 185 17.95 33.35 -0.90
N VAL A 186 17.79 33.27 -2.21
CA VAL A 186 18.50 32.30 -3.07
C VAL A 186 20.00 32.47 -2.95
N LYS A 187 20.50 33.72 -3.02
CA LYS A 187 21.92 34.00 -2.83
C LYS A 187 22.38 33.61 -1.43
N ALA A 188 21.66 34.03 -0.38
CA ALA A 188 22.00 33.70 0.99
C ALA A 188 22.04 32.18 1.21
N ALA A 189 21.08 31.43 0.66
CA ALA A 189 21.00 29.98 0.77
C ALA A 189 22.23 29.25 0.21
N GLY A 190 22.96 29.84 -0.74
CA GLY A 190 24.20 29.27 -1.26
C GLY A 190 25.46 29.58 -0.44
N GLU A 191 25.41 30.54 0.49
CA GLU A 191 26.59 31.08 1.17
C GLU A 191 26.58 30.85 2.68
N VAL A 192 25.41 30.87 3.33
CA VAL A 192 25.32 30.79 4.80
C VAL A 192 25.51 29.36 5.32
N SER A 193 25.82 29.24 6.62
CA SER A 193 26.03 27.96 7.30
C SER A 193 25.35 27.92 8.68
N GLY A 194 25.32 26.74 9.31
CA GLY A 194 24.75 26.54 10.65
C GLY A 194 23.26 26.86 10.74
N ALA A 195 22.83 27.47 11.86
CA ALA A 195 21.43 27.79 12.13
C ALA A 195 20.77 28.67 11.05
N ARG A 196 21.55 29.52 10.38
CA ARG A 196 21.08 30.36 9.26
C ARG A 196 20.69 29.55 8.04
N LEU A 197 21.48 28.53 7.70
CA LEU A 197 21.16 27.60 6.61
C LEU A 197 19.93 26.75 6.96
N LEU A 198 19.82 26.30 8.21
CA LEU A 198 18.67 25.53 8.69
C LEU A 198 17.39 26.39 8.72
N ALA A 199 17.47 27.68 9.02
CA ALA A 199 16.34 28.59 8.89
C ALA A 199 15.85 28.71 7.43
N LEU A 200 16.76 28.79 6.46
CA LEU A 200 16.41 28.82 5.03
C LEU A 200 15.80 27.51 4.51
N CYS A 201 15.94 26.39 5.23
CA CYS A 201 15.24 25.14 4.91
C CYS A 201 13.71 25.23 5.12
N LEU A 202 13.24 26.25 5.85
CA LEU A 202 11.81 26.52 6.07
C LEU A 202 11.19 27.39 4.97
N ASP A 203 11.99 27.82 3.97
CA ASP A 203 11.51 28.66 2.89
C ASP A 203 10.49 27.91 2.02
N PRO A 204 9.35 28.53 1.66
CA PRO A 204 8.35 27.89 0.80
C PRO A 204 8.74 27.87 -0.69
N ASP A 205 9.73 28.65 -1.11
CA ASP A 205 10.14 28.76 -2.51
C ASP A 205 11.11 27.62 -2.90
N PRO A 206 10.75 26.76 -3.88
CA PRO A 206 11.61 25.69 -4.36
C PRO A 206 12.99 26.15 -4.87
N GLN A 207 13.11 27.39 -5.37
CA GLN A 207 14.39 27.92 -5.85
C GLN A 207 15.37 28.15 -4.70
N VAL A 208 14.87 28.58 -3.53
CA VAL A 208 15.70 28.73 -2.32
C VAL A 208 16.16 27.34 -1.85
N ILE A 209 15.25 26.36 -1.83
CA ILE A 209 15.59 24.98 -1.47
C ILE A 209 16.61 24.36 -2.43
N HIS A 210 16.49 24.66 -3.72
CA HIS A 210 17.48 24.24 -4.70
C HIS A 210 18.88 24.78 -4.36
N ALA A 211 18.97 26.06 -3.99
CA ALA A 211 20.22 26.70 -3.58
C ALA A 211 20.77 26.14 -2.25
N VAL A 212 19.89 25.84 -1.28
CA VAL A 212 20.27 25.16 -0.03
C VAL A 212 20.98 23.83 -0.34
N PHE A 213 20.44 23.02 -1.26
CA PHE A 213 21.07 21.75 -1.63
C PHE A 213 22.35 21.87 -2.46
N ALA A 214 22.62 23.05 -3.04
CA ALA A 214 23.88 23.35 -3.72
C ALA A 214 24.94 23.95 -2.78
N ASN A 215 24.57 24.29 -1.54
CA ASN A 215 25.48 24.87 -0.55
C ASN A 215 26.53 23.84 -0.09
N THR A 216 27.78 24.29 0.04
CA THR A 216 28.92 23.45 0.47
C THR A 216 28.87 23.05 1.94
N HIS A 217 28.11 23.78 2.76
CA HIS A 217 27.89 23.53 4.19
C HIS A 217 26.65 22.69 4.48
N LEU A 218 26.07 22.06 3.46
CA LEU A 218 24.90 21.21 3.58
C LEU A 218 25.13 20.04 4.54
N THR A 219 24.24 19.91 5.51
CA THR A 219 24.20 18.81 6.50
C THR A 219 22.93 17.96 6.29
N LEU A 220 22.89 16.77 6.90
CA LEU A 220 21.70 15.88 6.83
C LEU A 220 20.47 16.46 7.54
N GLU A 221 20.62 17.45 8.42
CA GLU A 221 19.48 18.13 9.05
C GLU A 221 18.65 18.95 8.07
N CYS A 222 19.29 19.44 7.00
CA CYS A 222 18.60 20.22 5.97
C CYS A 222 17.50 19.41 5.26
N PRO A 223 17.79 18.24 4.62
CA PRO A 223 16.74 17.43 4.00
C PRO A 223 15.72 16.91 5.01
N ARG A 224 16.09 16.69 6.28
CA ARG A 224 15.13 16.33 7.34
C ARG A 224 14.14 17.45 7.63
N LEU A 225 14.58 18.70 7.77
CA LEU A 225 13.69 19.84 7.96
C LEU A 225 12.80 20.10 6.74
N ILE A 226 13.38 20.05 5.53
CA ILE A 226 12.66 20.24 4.27
C ILE A 226 11.60 19.14 4.10
N ALA A 227 11.93 17.88 4.39
CA ALA A 227 10.98 16.77 4.34
C ALA A 227 9.78 16.99 5.25
N THR A 228 9.97 17.53 6.45
CA THR A 228 8.88 17.80 7.40
C THR A 228 8.01 18.99 6.96
N HIS A 229 8.62 20.09 6.51
CA HIS A 229 7.93 21.37 6.45
C HIS A 229 7.63 21.89 5.05
N HIS A 230 8.29 21.38 4.01
CA HIS A 230 8.12 21.92 2.68
C HIS A 230 6.71 21.65 2.16
N ARG A 231 6.06 22.70 1.63
CA ARG A 231 4.63 22.69 1.28
C ARG A 231 4.35 22.49 -0.21
N THR A 232 5.37 22.27 -1.02
CA THR A 232 5.20 22.01 -2.45
C THR A 232 5.97 20.77 -2.89
N HIS A 233 5.38 20.05 -3.86
CA HIS A 233 5.98 18.88 -4.49
C HIS A 233 7.33 19.19 -5.14
N ILE A 234 7.47 20.36 -5.78
CA ILE A 234 8.70 20.77 -6.48
C ILE A 234 9.87 20.86 -5.49
N GLY A 235 9.66 21.44 -4.31
CA GLY A 235 10.70 21.49 -3.29
C GLY A 235 11.12 20.11 -2.78
N LEU A 236 10.15 19.21 -2.58
CA LEU A 236 10.41 17.84 -2.14
C LEU A 236 11.13 17.01 -3.22
N GLU A 237 10.88 17.27 -4.52
CA GLU A 237 11.61 16.62 -5.61
C GLU A 237 13.12 16.90 -5.56
N HIS A 238 13.56 18.02 -4.97
CA HIS A 238 15.00 18.27 -4.78
C HIS A 238 15.63 17.30 -3.78
N ILE A 239 14.91 16.84 -2.75
CA ILE A 239 15.39 15.78 -1.86
C ILE A 239 15.61 14.51 -2.68
N ALA A 240 14.62 14.15 -3.49
CA ALA A 240 14.61 12.88 -4.20
C ALA A 240 15.55 12.82 -5.41
N LYS A 241 16.16 13.94 -5.84
CA LYS A 241 17.28 13.92 -6.81
C LYS A 241 18.53 13.24 -6.26
N ARG A 242 18.63 13.12 -4.93
CA ARG A 242 19.79 12.59 -4.21
C ARG A 242 19.41 11.29 -3.50
N SER A 243 19.94 10.17 -3.98
CA SER A 243 19.60 8.84 -3.45
C SER A 243 20.10 8.62 -2.02
N ASP A 244 21.19 9.30 -1.64
CA ASP A 244 21.73 9.30 -0.28
C ASP A 244 20.73 9.88 0.73
N PHE A 245 19.96 10.90 0.35
CA PHE A 245 18.90 11.41 1.22
C PHE A 245 17.71 10.47 1.35
N LEU A 246 17.35 9.79 0.25
CA LEU A 246 16.31 8.77 0.31
C LEU A 246 16.76 7.51 1.05
N ALA A 247 18.06 7.29 1.27
CA ALA A 247 18.55 6.19 2.09
C ALA A 247 18.43 6.48 3.61
N ASP A 248 18.36 7.75 4.01
CA ASP A 248 18.21 8.14 5.42
C ASP A 248 16.80 7.83 5.95
N ALA A 249 16.73 7.03 7.02
CA ALA A 249 15.47 6.58 7.58
C ALA A 249 14.62 7.72 8.16
N ILE A 250 15.25 8.77 8.69
CA ILE A 250 14.55 9.92 9.28
C ILE A 250 13.94 10.78 8.17
N VAL A 251 14.67 11.03 7.08
CA VAL A 251 14.15 11.69 5.89
C VAL A 251 12.97 10.90 5.32
N GLN A 252 13.09 9.58 5.17
CA GLN A 252 11.97 8.74 4.71
C GLN A 252 10.74 8.89 5.62
N ARG A 253 10.90 8.79 6.95
CA ARG A 253 9.79 8.92 7.92
C ARG A 253 9.12 10.29 7.81
N ARG A 254 9.90 11.36 7.75
CA ARG A 254 9.40 12.75 7.64
C ARG A 254 8.70 13.00 6.30
N LEU A 255 9.25 12.48 5.19
CA LEU A 255 8.62 12.53 3.88
C LEU A 255 7.27 11.80 3.86
N LEU A 256 7.19 10.60 4.45
CA LEU A 256 5.95 9.82 4.52
C LEU A 256 4.84 10.55 5.28
N ARG A 257 5.19 11.31 6.33
CA ARG A 257 4.24 12.14 7.09
C ARG A 257 3.87 13.45 6.39
N ASN A 258 4.55 13.83 5.31
CA ASN A 258 4.30 15.09 4.60
C ASN A 258 3.08 14.98 3.66
N PRO A 259 2.02 15.80 3.84
CA PRO A 259 0.82 15.80 2.97
C PRO A 259 1.08 16.12 1.49
N GLN A 260 2.20 16.77 1.19
CA GLN A 260 2.59 17.20 -0.15
C GLN A 260 3.54 16.21 -0.83
N LEU A 261 3.75 15.02 -0.23
CA LEU A 261 4.60 13.98 -0.80
C LEU A 261 4.11 13.59 -2.21
N PRO A 262 4.96 13.73 -3.23
CA PRO A 262 4.63 13.31 -4.59
C PRO A 262 4.60 11.78 -4.71
N ASN A 263 3.65 11.26 -5.49
CA ASN A 263 3.49 9.81 -5.74
C ASN A 263 4.77 9.18 -6.35
N THR A 264 5.52 9.95 -7.15
CA THR A 264 6.81 9.55 -7.74
C THR A 264 7.86 9.25 -6.67
N ILE A 265 7.92 10.07 -5.62
CA ILE A 265 8.85 9.90 -4.51
C ILE A 265 8.37 8.76 -3.61
N LEU A 266 7.07 8.73 -3.29
CA LEU A 266 6.46 7.65 -2.51
C LEU A 266 6.75 6.27 -3.13
N GLY A 267 6.53 6.13 -4.45
CA GLY A 267 6.81 4.89 -5.16
C GLY A 267 8.27 4.46 -5.07
N ARG A 268 9.22 5.41 -5.19
CA ARG A 268 10.66 5.11 -5.02
C ARG A 268 11.02 4.64 -3.61
N MET A 269 10.29 5.10 -2.60
CA MET A 269 10.52 4.71 -1.21
C MET A 269 9.83 3.39 -0.85
N VAL A 270 8.63 3.13 -1.36
CA VAL A 270 7.79 1.98 -0.97
C VAL A 270 8.04 0.75 -1.85
N ASN A 271 8.26 0.91 -3.15
CA ASN A 271 8.46 -0.22 -4.06
C ASN A 271 9.63 -1.15 -3.72
N PRO A 272 10.82 -0.66 -3.31
CA PRO A 272 11.93 -1.55 -2.96
C PRO A 272 11.73 -2.27 -1.61
N LYS A 273 10.77 -1.84 -0.78
CA LYS A 273 10.54 -2.42 0.54
C LYS A 273 9.91 -3.80 0.48
N LEU A 274 10.17 -4.59 1.52
CA LEU A 274 9.55 -5.90 1.71
C LEU A 274 8.07 -5.76 2.06
N MET A 275 7.28 -6.80 1.79
CA MET A 275 5.83 -6.78 1.96
C MET A 275 5.39 -6.43 3.38
N MET A 276 6.12 -6.90 4.41
CA MET A 276 5.86 -6.55 5.82
C MET A 276 6.04 -5.07 6.11
N GLU A 277 7.07 -4.44 5.52
CA GLU A 277 7.33 -3.01 5.73
C GLU A 277 6.27 -2.15 5.03
N VAL A 278 5.87 -2.55 3.81
CA VAL A 278 4.78 -1.90 3.08
C VAL A 278 3.48 -1.98 3.89
N TYR A 279 3.19 -3.12 4.52
CA TYR A 279 2.06 -3.26 5.43
C TYR A 279 2.15 -2.30 6.63
N LYS A 280 3.31 -2.22 7.31
CA LYS A 280 3.51 -1.30 8.44
C LYS A 280 3.22 0.16 8.03
N ILE A 281 3.65 0.58 6.84
CA ILE A 281 3.38 1.92 6.29
C ILE A 281 1.89 2.09 5.97
N ALA A 282 1.23 1.08 5.39
CA ALA A 282 -0.17 1.15 4.98
C ALA A 282 -1.17 1.34 6.14
N ILE A 283 -0.79 0.95 7.36
CA ILE A 283 -1.60 1.09 8.59
C ILE A 283 -1.18 2.28 9.47
N ASP A 284 -0.11 2.99 9.12
CA ASP A 284 0.44 4.05 9.94
C ASP A 284 -0.46 5.30 9.91
N ARG A 285 -0.96 5.69 11.08
CA ARG A 285 -1.93 6.78 11.23
C ARG A 285 -1.32 8.16 10.98
N GLU A 286 -0.02 8.31 11.17
CA GLU A 286 0.68 9.58 10.99
C GLU A 286 0.93 9.91 9.51
N ILE A 287 0.80 8.91 8.64
CA ILE A 287 0.94 9.07 7.19
C ILE A 287 -0.39 9.61 6.63
N PRO A 288 -0.38 10.64 5.77
CA PRO A 288 -1.59 11.15 5.13
C PRO A 288 -2.35 10.07 4.38
N GLU A 289 -3.69 10.11 4.41
CA GLU A 289 -4.54 9.06 3.84
C GLU A 289 -4.25 8.81 2.35
N ARG A 290 -4.02 9.87 1.56
CA ARG A 290 -3.63 9.74 0.16
C ARG A 290 -2.40 8.84 -0.03
N SER A 291 -1.37 9.00 0.79
CA SER A 291 -0.15 8.21 0.74
C SER A 291 -0.39 6.78 1.22
N ARG A 292 -1.25 6.59 2.23
CA ARG A 292 -1.69 5.25 2.67
C ARG A 292 -2.44 4.50 1.59
N MET A 293 -3.41 5.13 0.91
CA MET A 293 -4.17 4.51 -0.19
C MET A 293 -3.24 3.96 -1.28
N MET A 294 -2.29 4.78 -1.75
CA MET A 294 -1.30 4.37 -2.74
C MET A 294 -0.40 3.23 -2.22
N THR A 295 -0.04 3.27 -0.93
CA THR A 295 0.74 2.18 -0.30
C THR A 295 -0.07 0.89 -0.21
N ARG A 296 -1.38 0.96 0.06
CA ARG A 296 -2.30 -0.20 0.06
C ARG A 296 -2.39 -0.83 -1.33
N GLU A 297 -2.44 -0.03 -2.40
CA GLU A 297 -2.38 -0.53 -3.78
C GLU A 297 -1.08 -1.28 -4.06
N VAL A 298 0.07 -0.72 -3.63
CA VAL A 298 1.38 -1.39 -3.76
C VAL A 298 1.40 -2.69 -2.95
N LEU A 299 0.81 -2.72 -1.75
CA LEU A 299 0.70 -3.92 -0.93
C LEU A 299 -0.09 -5.01 -1.64
N ARG A 300 -1.28 -4.70 -2.19
CA ARG A 300 -2.11 -5.65 -2.96
C ARG A 300 -1.35 -6.19 -4.17
N LYS A 301 -0.71 -5.30 -4.94
CA LYS A 301 0.09 -5.70 -6.11
C LYS A 301 1.24 -6.62 -5.72
N LYS A 302 1.99 -6.28 -4.65
CA LYS A 302 3.07 -7.13 -4.13
C LYS A 302 2.54 -8.47 -3.65
N PHE A 303 1.44 -8.49 -2.91
CA PHE A 303 0.81 -9.73 -2.44
C PHE A 303 0.47 -10.66 -3.62
N MET A 304 -0.18 -10.13 -4.66
CA MET A 304 -0.58 -10.92 -5.84
C MET A 304 0.58 -11.39 -6.72
N LEU A 305 1.73 -10.71 -6.68
CA LEU A 305 2.94 -11.09 -7.42
C LEU A 305 3.94 -11.92 -6.61
N SER A 306 3.82 -11.92 -5.28
CA SER A 306 4.70 -12.66 -4.37
C SER A 306 4.50 -14.17 -4.44
N SER A 307 5.50 -14.93 -3.98
CA SER A 307 5.41 -16.39 -3.86
C SER A 307 4.40 -16.79 -2.79
N SER A 308 3.89 -18.02 -2.89
CA SER A 308 2.93 -18.55 -1.92
C SER A 308 3.47 -18.55 -0.48
N ASP A 309 4.76 -18.82 -0.30
CA ASP A 309 5.45 -18.78 1.00
C ASP A 309 5.44 -17.37 1.60
N GLU A 310 5.73 -16.35 0.79
CA GLU A 310 5.71 -14.96 1.24
C GLU A 310 4.30 -14.50 1.64
N ARG A 311 3.28 -14.89 0.87
CA ARG A 311 1.87 -14.61 1.20
C ARG A 311 1.48 -15.24 2.54
N ALA A 312 1.78 -16.53 2.73
CA ALA A 312 1.49 -17.23 3.97
C ALA A 312 2.28 -16.63 5.15
N ALA A 313 3.55 -16.26 4.94
CA ALA A 313 4.37 -15.64 5.97
C ALA A 313 3.82 -14.28 6.43
N LEU A 314 3.33 -13.44 5.51
CA LEU A 314 2.65 -12.18 5.87
C LEU A 314 1.41 -12.46 6.74
N LEU A 315 0.59 -13.43 6.33
CA LEU A 315 -0.62 -13.79 7.08
C LEU A 315 -0.28 -14.25 8.50
N PHE A 316 0.71 -15.11 8.67
CA PHE A 316 1.13 -15.55 10.00
C PHE A 316 1.71 -14.41 10.83
N LYS A 317 2.62 -13.60 10.27
CA LYS A 317 3.26 -12.49 10.99
C LYS A 317 2.29 -11.39 11.43
N THR A 318 1.21 -11.20 10.68
CA THR A 318 0.18 -10.19 10.99
C THR A 318 -1.02 -10.79 11.70
N GLU A 319 -1.03 -12.09 11.97
CA GLU A 319 -2.22 -12.83 12.41
C GLU A 319 -3.44 -12.53 11.52
N GLY A 320 -3.24 -12.37 10.22
CA GLY A 320 -4.31 -12.08 9.26
C GLY A 320 -4.82 -10.65 9.31
N ARG A 321 -4.20 -9.74 10.09
CA ARG A 321 -4.59 -8.32 10.14
C ARG A 321 -4.33 -7.56 8.84
N CYS A 322 -3.51 -8.10 7.96
CA CYS A 322 -3.35 -7.54 6.62
C CYS A 322 -4.57 -7.79 5.71
N LEU A 323 -5.43 -8.77 6.02
CA LEU A 323 -6.50 -9.23 5.12
C LEU A 323 -7.52 -8.13 4.77
N VAL A 324 -7.83 -7.24 5.72
CA VAL A 324 -8.72 -6.09 5.49
C VAL A 324 -8.18 -5.13 4.42
N LEU A 325 -6.86 -5.08 4.21
CA LEU A 325 -6.24 -4.27 3.15
C LEU A 325 -6.15 -5.02 1.80
N LEU A 326 -6.34 -6.34 1.83
CA LEU A 326 -6.23 -7.26 0.69
C LEU A 326 -7.60 -7.55 0.06
N VAL A 327 -8.46 -6.53 0.02
CA VAL A 327 -9.71 -6.58 -0.75
C VAL A 327 -9.39 -6.90 -2.21
N ASN A 328 -10.21 -7.74 -2.83
CA ASN A 328 -10.05 -8.23 -4.21
C ASN A 328 -8.75 -9.01 -4.48
N CYS A 329 -8.00 -9.38 -3.44
CA CYS A 329 -6.88 -10.31 -3.57
C CYS A 329 -7.36 -11.75 -3.32
N SER A 330 -6.61 -12.73 -3.82
CA SER A 330 -6.90 -14.15 -3.59
C SER A 330 -5.65 -14.91 -3.13
N LEU A 331 -5.89 -16.03 -2.46
CA LEU A 331 -4.85 -17.02 -2.18
C LEU A 331 -4.80 -18.06 -3.30
N ASP A 332 -3.59 -18.43 -3.69
CA ASP A 332 -3.37 -19.55 -4.58
C ASP A 332 -3.50 -20.89 -3.82
N ALA A 333 -3.57 -21.99 -4.58
CA ALA A 333 -3.74 -23.33 -4.00
C ALA A 333 -2.57 -23.70 -3.08
N HIS A 334 -1.35 -23.30 -3.43
CA HIS A 334 -0.16 -23.65 -2.68
C HIS A 334 -0.08 -22.89 -1.34
N ALA A 335 -0.37 -21.58 -1.30
CA ALA A 335 -0.44 -20.84 -0.04
C ALA A 335 -1.57 -21.38 0.84
N THR A 336 -2.71 -21.73 0.23
CA THR A 336 -3.81 -22.40 0.94
C THR A 336 -3.36 -23.71 1.59
N GLN A 337 -2.56 -24.52 0.88
CA GLN A 337 -2.00 -25.76 1.44
C GLN A 337 -1.02 -25.50 2.58
N ILE A 338 -0.16 -24.47 2.47
CA ILE A 338 0.75 -24.05 3.55
C ILE A 338 -0.08 -23.71 4.80
N LEU A 339 -1.17 -22.96 4.66
CA LEU A 339 -2.07 -22.67 5.77
C LEU A 339 -2.76 -23.96 6.29
N CYS A 340 -3.25 -24.84 5.43
CA CYS A 340 -3.85 -26.10 5.89
C CYS A 340 -2.86 -27.04 6.60
N SER A 341 -1.55 -26.89 6.39
CA SER A 341 -0.54 -27.74 7.03
C SER A 341 -0.35 -27.48 8.54
N LYS A 342 -0.83 -26.33 9.04
CA LYS A 342 -0.73 -25.98 10.46
C LYS A 342 -1.84 -26.65 11.28
N ASN A 343 -1.46 -27.14 12.46
CA ASN A 343 -2.35 -27.84 13.38
C ASN A 343 -2.96 -26.94 14.47
N SER A 344 -2.49 -25.70 14.60
CA SER A 344 -2.96 -24.74 15.59
C SER A 344 -2.94 -23.32 15.03
N TYR A 345 -3.92 -22.52 15.46
CA TYR A 345 -4.06 -21.11 15.10
C TYR A 345 -4.56 -20.32 16.30
N THR A 346 -4.18 -19.04 16.34
CA THR A 346 -4.75 -18.10 17.30
C THR A 346 -6.20 -17.81 16.95
N ILE A 347 -7.02 -17.50 17.96
CA ILE A 347 -8.44 -17.16 17.77
C ILE A 347 -8.56 -15.97 16.80
N LEU A 348 -7.70 -14.96 16.96
CA LEU A 348 -7.67 -13.78 16.11
C LEU A 348 -7.40 -14.13 14.63
N PHE A 349 -6.44 -15.01 14.36
CA PHE A 349 -6.15 -15.45 12.99
C PHE A 349 -7.38 -16.10 12.32
N ILE A 350 -8.10 -16.94 13.06
CA ILE A 350 -9.31 -17.61 12.57
C ILE A 350 -10.43 -16.61 12.33
N GLN A 351 -10.65 -15.66 13.24
CA GLN A 351 -11.64 -14.59 13.06
C GLN A 351 -11.36 -13.75 11.81
N ASN A 352 -10.09 -13.42 11.59
CA ASN A 352 -9.65 -12.61 10.46
C ASN A 352 -9.89 -13.34 9.13
N LEU A 353 -9.56 -14.64 9.05
CA LEU A 353 -9.90 -15.48 7.90
C LEU A 353 -11.41 -15.64 7.72
N ALA A 354 -12.18 -15.76 8.81
CA ALA A 354 -13.63 -15.87 8.73
C ALA A 354 -14.34 -14.59 8.27
N ARG A 355 -13.67 -13.43 8.32
CA ARG A 355 -14.18 -12.15 7.82
C ARG A 355 -13.74 -11.85 6.38
N TRP A 356 -12.58 -12.35 5.98
CA TRP A 356 -12.05 -12.10 4.64
C TRP A 356 -12.80 -12.91 3.58
N SER A 357 -13.57 -12.22 2.72
CA SER A 357 -14.45 -12.82 1.72
C SER A 357 -13.76 -13.74 0.71
N ALA A 358 -12.46 -13.54 0.48
CA ALA A 358 -11.66 -14.36 -0.44
C ALA A 358 -11.02 -15.58 0.25
N THR A 359 -11.35 -15.89 1.50
CA THR A 359 -10.83 -17.07 2.19
C THR A 359 -11.21 -18.36 1.43
N PRO A 360 -10.24 -19.20 1.04
CA PRO A 360 -10.49 -20.39 0.25
C PRO A 360 -11.39 -21.43 0.94
N PRO A 361 -12.31 -22.10 0.22
CA PRO A 361 -13.18 -23.15 0.78
C PRO A 361 -12.43 -24.28 1.49
N ALA A 362 -11.27 -24.68 0.95
CA ALA A 362 -10.43 -25.74 1.53
C ALA A 362 -9.88 -25.35 2.91
N LEU A 363 -9.51 -24.08 3.09
CA LEU A 363 -9.03 -23.57 4.36
C LEU A 363 -10.17 -23.49 5.38
N LEU A 364 -11.35 -23.02 4.99
CA LEU A 364 -12.53 -23.01 5.87
C LEU A 364 -12.89 -24.42 6.35
N ALA A 365 -12.84 -25.40 5.45
CA ALA A 365 -13.08 -26.81 5.78
C ALA A 365 -12.05 -27.37 6.76
N HIS A 366 -10.78 -26.97 6.63
CA HIS A 366 -9.72 -27.32 7.57
C HIS A 366 -9.96 -26.70 8.95
N LEU A 367 -10.21 -25.39 8.99
CA LEU A 367 -10.45 -24.65 10.23
C LEU A 367 -11.62 -25.22 11.05
N LEU A 368 -12.74 -25.56 10.39
CA LEU A 368 -13.92 -26.18 11.04
C LEU A 368 -13.61 -27.53 11.71
N LYS A 369 -12.58 -28.25 11.25
CA LYS A 369 -12.16 -29.52 11.85
C LYS A 369 -11.25 -29.32 13.06
N MET A 370 -10.69 -28.12 13.26
CA MET A 370 -9.73 -27.88 14.32
C MET A 370 -10.38 -27.93 15.71
N PRO A 371 -9.67 -28.47 16.72
CA PRO A 371 -10.20 -28.56 18.09
C PRO A 371 -10.62 -27.21 18.67
N VAL A 372 -9.86 -26.14 18.39
CA VAL A 372 -10.14 -24.79 18.89
C VAL A 372 -11.47 -24.24 18.37
N VAL A 373 -11.81 -24.49 17.10
CA VAL A 373 -13.08 -24.07 16.48
C VAL A 373 -14.24 -24.93 16.97
N ARG A 374 -14.03 -26.25 17.14
CA ARG A 374 -15.08 -27.14 17.65
C ARG A 374 -15.51 -26.78 19.07
N ARG A 375 -14.56 -26.34 19.91
CA ARG A 375 -14.83 -25.90 21.29
C ARG A 375 -15.42 -24.50 21.37
N ASN A 376 -15.10 -23.63 20.40
CA ASN A 376 -15.59 -22.25 20.37
C ASN A 376 -16.77 -22.10 19.38
N LEU A 377 -17.99 -22.14 19.92
CA LEU A 377 -19.22 -22.03 19.13
C LEU A 377 -19.31 -20.71 18.34
N GLY A 378 -18.73 -19.61 18.84
CA GLY A 378 -18.69 -18.32 18.15
C GLY A 378 -17.90 -18.40 16.85
N LEU A 379 -16.67 -18.94 16.91
CA LEU A 379 -15.84 -19.13 15.71
C LEU A 379 -16.49 -20.08 14.71
N ARG A 380 -17.09 -21.18 15.21
CA ARG A 380 -17.81 -22.13 14.36
C ARG A 380 -18.97 -21.44 13.63
N LYS A 381 -19.78 -20.65 14.33
CA LYS A 381 -20.88 -19.87 13.72
C LYS A 381 -20.38 -18.89 12.65
N MET A 382 -19.29 -18.16 12.92
CA MET A 382 -18.70 -17.24 11.93
C MET A 382 -18.26 -17.98 10.66
N LEU A 383 -17.52 -19.08 10.81
CA LEU A 383 -17.04 -19.87 9.67
C LEU A 383 -18.20 -20.50 8.88
N LEU A 384 -19.23 -21.01 9.54
CA LEU A 384 -20.39 -21.59 8.85
C LEU A 384 -21.22 -20.54 8.08
N LYS A 385 -21.24 -19.28 8.54
CA LYS A 385 -21.87 -18.16 7.84
C LYS A 385 -21.05 -17.65 6.64
N HIS A 386 -19.76 -17.99 6.56
CA HIS A 386 -18.89 -17.47 5.51
C HIS A 386 -19.36 -17.89 4.09
N PRO A 387 -19.36 -16.98 3.10
CA PRO A 387 -19.86 -17.24 1.74
C PRO A 387 -19.24 -18.46 1.06
N ASN A 388 -17.94 -18.68 1.27
CA ASN A 388 -17.17 -19.75 0.63
C ASN A 388 -17.18 -21.08 1.38
N THR A 389 -17.93 -21.21 2.49
CA THR A 389 -17.93 -22.46 3.26
C THR A 389 -18.64 -23.58 2.47
N PRO A 390 -18.02 -24.75 2.29
CA PRO A 390 -18.64 -25.87 1.56
C PRO A 390 -20.01 -26.26 2.14
N SER A 391 -20.99 -26.51 1.27
CA SER A 391 -22.38 -26.79 1.65
C SER A 391 -22.53 -28.03 2.53
N ASP A 392 -21.70 -29.06 2.34
CA ASP A 392 -21.72 -30.28 3.16
C ASP A 392 -21.37 -30.02 4.62
N LEU A 393 -20.46 -29.07 4.86
CA LEU A 393 -20.07 -28.65 6.20
C LEU A 393 -21.12 -27.74 6.84
N ARG A 394 -21.84 -26.93 6.04
CA ARG A 394 -22.99 -26.16 6.55
C ARG A 394 -24.11 -27.07 7.03
N ARG A 395 -24.40 -28.14 6.28
CA ARG A 395 -25.45 -29.11 6.62
C ARG A 395 -25.10 -29.94 7.85
N SER A 396 -23.86 -30.45 7.93
CA SER A 396 -23.41 -31.20 9.10
C SER A 396 -23.18 -30.34 10.34
N GLY A 397 -22.96 -29.03 10.18
CA GLY A 397 -22.74 -28.08 11.26
C GLY A 397 -23.99 -27.44 11.86
N ALA A 398 -25.14 -27.59 11.21
CA ALA A 398 -26.46 -27.08 11.63
C ALA A 398 -27.25 -28.07 12.51
N LEU A 399 -26.69 -29.25 12.76
CA LEU A 399 -27.04 -30.19 13.82
C LEU A 399 -26.06 -30.02 14.98
#